data_AF-A0A8T5RRD0-F1
#
_entry.id   AF-A0A8T5RRD0-F1
#
_cell.length_a   1.000
_cell.length_b   1.000
_cell.length_c   1.000
_cell.angle_alpha   90.00
_cell.angle_beta   90.00
_cell.angle_gamma   90.00
#
_symmetry.space_group_name_H-M   'P 1'
#
loop_
_entity.id
_entity.type
_entity.pdbx_description
1 polymer ?
#
loop_
_entity_poly.entity_id
_entity_poly.type
_entity_poly.pdbx_seq_one_letter_code
_entity_poly.pdbx_strand_id
1 'polypeptide(L)'
;MNEIVSIIISAVLFIAIMIIFTKERLDYISFTIMSAVIACVVASIIFDVGFTEFISYIEFEPIFFIIGMQIIVAIMEENKIFKWIVLKTIHWTKADHRKFFFVICFMASMTSAIISDITVGLIFVPLVIRACKILKINPAPYLFGLSFTINIGSIFTPFSSAENILIANAFSLNFTYFISSFSLIVIPTLIYTLFLIDFTMLRKQEPPPESYKKILLDIMDPNIIIVNKKKFAFNSIYFMGIIIALIIIPEAYLVAVVGAVTMCLLNRKQFNEILLKTDLKVITFFIGIFILMGTMQINGTFII
;
A
#
# COMPACT_ATOMS: atom_id res chain seq x y z
N MET A 1 -6.10 -27.21 32.08
CA MET A 1 -7.24 -27.47 31.16
C MET A 1 -7.79 -26.16 30.61
N ASN A 2 -8.07 -25.16 31.45
CA ASN A 2 -8.57 -23.84 30.99
C ASN A 2 -7.58 -23.11 30.07
N GLU A 3 -6.28 -23.16 30.35
CA GLU A 3 -5.24 -22.56 29.48
C GLU A 3 -5.23 -23.17 28.07
N ILE A 4 -5.29 -24.51 27.98
CA ILE A 4 -5.35 -25.24 26.70
C ILE A 4 -6.61 -24.83 25.91
N VAL A 5 -7.75 -24.66 26.59
CA VAL A 5 -8.98 -24.18 25.98
C VAL A 5 -8.80 -22.76 25.43
N SER A 6 -8.17 -21.86 26.20
CA SER A 6 -7.85 -20.51 25.72
C SER A 6 -6.97 -20.53 24.48
N ILE A 7 -5.90 -21.34 24.48
CA ILE A 7 -4.98 -21.48 23.34
C ILE A 7 -5.72 -21.95 22.09
N ILE A 8 -6.55 -22.99 22.22
CA ILE A 8 -7.33 -23.54 21.10
C ILE A 8 -8.30 -22.48 20.56
N ILE A 9 -9.01 -21.78 21.44
CA ILE A 9 -9.97 -20.73 21.03
C ILE A 9 -9.25 -19.61 20.29
N SER A 10 -8.15 -19.07 20.84
CA SER A 10 -7.42 -17.99 20.20
C SER A 10 -6.81 -18.41 18.87
N ALA A 11 -6.28 -19.63 18.76
CA ALA A 11 -5.72 -20.16 17.52
C ALA A 11 -6.81 -20.35 16.44
N VAL A 12 -7.96 -20.90 16.81
CA VAL A 12 -9.09 -21.07 15.89
C VAL A 12 -9.61 -19.71 15.40
N LEU A 13 -9.76 -18.74 16.30
CA LEU A 13 -10.17 -17.38 15.94
C LEU A 13 -9.16 -16.72 14.99
N PHE A 14 -7.87 -16.84 15.28
CA PHE A 14 -6.80 -16.30 14.42
C PHE A 14 -6.83 -16.93 13.02
N ILE A 15 -6.89 -18.26 12.93
CA ILE A 15 -6.97 -18.98 11.65
C ILE A 15 -8.25 -18.59 10.88
N ALA A 16 -9.38 -18.48 11.59
CA ALA A 16 -10.64 -18.06 10.98
C ALA A 16 -10.53 -16.65 10.37
N ILE A 17 -9.93 -15.69 11.08
CA ILE A 17 -9.68 -14.35 10.56
C ILE A 17 -8.81 -14.40 9.29
N MET A 18 -7.71 -15.17 9.28
CA MET A 18 -6.84 -15.28 8.10
C MET A 18 -7.58 -15.83 6.88
N ILE A 19 -8.48 -16.81 7.08
CA ILE A 19 -9.31 -17.36 6.00
C ILE A 19 -10.34 -16.33 5.52
N ILE A 20 -10.98 -15.61 6.44
CA ILE A 20 -12.00 -14.61 6.13
C ILE A 20 -11.40 -13.40 5.43
N PHE A 21 -10.21 -12.97 5.84
CA PHE A 21 -9.46 -11.88 5.21
C PHE A 21 -9.19 -12.14 3.72
N THR A 22 -9.01 -13.42 3.35
CA THR A 22 -8.82 -13.82 1.94
C THR A 22 -10.13 -13.77 1.11
N LYS A 23 -11.30 -13.69 1.76
CA LYS A 23 -12.60 -13.68 1.09
C LYS A 23 -13.13 -12.26 0.95
N GLU A 24 -12.96 -11.67 -0.23
CA GLU A 24 -13.41 -10.30 -0.56
C GLU A 24 -14.90 -10.00 -0.25
N ARG A 25 -15.75 -11.02 -0.23
CA ARG A 25 -17.21 -10.86 0.01
C ARG A 25 -17.59 -10.79 1.48
N LEU A 26 -16.69 -11.16 2.39
CA LEU A 26 -16.97 -11.17 3.83
C LEU A 26 -16.46 -9.89 4.47
N ASP A 27 -17.23 -9.38 5.43
CA ASP A 27 -16.81 -8.24 6.23
C ASP A 27 -15.77 -8.67 7.27
N TYR A 28 -14.52 -8.77 6.84
CA TYR A 28 -13.41 -9.20 7.68
C TYR A 28 -13.25 -8.34 8.93
N ILE A 29 -13.67 -7.06 8.90
CA ILE A 29 -13.60 -6.15 10.05
C ILE A 29 -14.51 -6.65 11.18
N SER A 30 -15.77 -6.94 10.85
CA SER A 30 -16.75 -7.44 11.82
C SER A 30 -16.25 -8.73 12.48
N PHE A 31 -15.65 -9.64 11.70
CA PHE A 31 -15.05 -10.86 12.23
C PHE A 31 -13.81 -10.60 13.08
N THR A 32 -12.96 -9.65 12.69
CA THR A 32 -11.77 -9.27 13.47
C THR A 32 -12.16 -8.68 14.82
N ILE A 33 -13.11 -7.75 14.86
CA ILE A 33 -13.61 -7.16 16.12
C ILE A 33 -14.25 -8.25 16.98
N MET A 34 -15.13 -9.07 16.40
CA MET A 34 -15.80 -10.16 17.13
C MET A 34 -14.77 -11.12 17.73
N SER A 35 -13.77 -11.52 16.97
CA SER A 35 -12.71 -12.43 17.42
C SER A 35 -11.87 -11.81 18.53
N ALA A 36 -11.47 -10.53 18.40
CA ALA A 36 -10.74 -9.81 19.43
C ALA A 36 -11.55 -9.71 20.74
N VAL A 37 -12.84 -9.39 20.66
CA VAL A 37 -13.72 -9.32 21.83
C VAL A 37 -13.87 -10.69 22.50
N ILE A 38 -14.13 -11.75 21.73
CA ILE A 38 -14.24 -13.11 22.29
C ILE A 38 -12.94 -13.52 22.97
N ALA A 39 -11.79 -13.27 22.33
CA ALA A 39 -10.50 -13.61 22.88
C ALA A 39 -10.20 -12.83 24.18
N CYS A 40 -10.53 -11.54 24.24
CA CYS A 40 -10.40 -10.74 25.46
C CYS A 40 -11.29 -11.26 26.60
N VAL A 41 -12.55 -11.61 26.31
CA VAL A 41 -13.46 -12.14 27.33
C VAL A 41 -12.93 -13.46 27.89
N VAL A 42 -12.49 -14.37 27.02
CA VAL A 42 -11.91 -15.65 27.43
C VAL A 42 -10.62 -15.44 28.23
N ALA A 43 -9.72 -14.56 27.79
CA ALA A 43 -8.49 -14.26 28.47
C ALA A 43 -8.73 -13.61 29.85
N SER A 44 -9.69 -12.69 29.95
CA SER A 44 -10.04 -12.02 31.20
C SER A 44 -10.60 -13.00 32.24
N ILE A 45 -11.46 -13.94 31.82
CA ILE A 45 -12.04 -14.96 32.72
C ILE A 45 -10.98 -15.96 33.21
N ILE A 46 -10.02 -16.33 32.36
CA ILE A 46 -9.08 -17.42 32.66
C ILE A 46 -7.82 -16.90 33.37
N PHE A 47 -7.32 -15.74 32.99
CA PHE A 47 -6.04 -15.19 33.45
C PHE A 47 -6.18 -13.95 34.35
N ASP A 48 -7.42 -13.53 34.65
CA ASP A 48 -7.73 -12.34 35.46
C ASP A 48 -7.12 -11.03 34.90
N VAL A 49 -7.08 -10.93 33.57
CA VAL A 49 -6.51 -9.80 32.84
C VAL A 49 -7.57 -8.74 32.53
N GLY A 50 -7.20 -7.47 32.70
CA GLY A 50 -8.07 -6.32 32.50
C GLY A 50 -7.88 -5.59 31.16
N PHE A 51 -8.78 -4.64 30.89
CA PHE A 51 -8.77 -3.82 29.66
C PHE A 51 -7.46 -3.05 29.41
N THR A 52 -6.83 -2.56 30.48
CA THR A 52 -5.56 -1.81 30.40
C THR A 52 -4.43 -2.64 29.83
N GLU A 53 -4.40 -3.94 30.13
CA GLU A 53 -3.38 -4.86 29.65
C GLU A 53 -3.61 -5.19 28.17
N PHE A 54 -4.87 -5.39 27.74
CA PHE A 54 -5.18 -5.54 26.31
C PHE A 54 -4.78 -4.31 25.48
N ILE A 55 -4.98 -3.09 25.99
CA ILE A 55 -4.53 -1.87 25.31
C ILE A 55 -3.01 -1.83 25.18
N SER A 56 -2.28 -2.35 26.18
CA SER A 56 -0.81 -2.33 26.17
C SER A 56 -0.20 -3.14 25.02
N TYR A 57 -0.94 -4.12 24.48
CA TYR A 57 -0.54 -4.90 23.32
C TYR A 57 -0.80 -4.19 21.98
N ILE A 58 -1.52 -3.06 21.97
CA ILE A 58 -1.76 -2.30 20.75
C ILE A 58 -0.53 -1.46 20.43
N GLU A 59 0.12 -1.75 19.31
CA GLU A 59 1.21 -0.93 18.80
C GLU A 59 0.66 0.30 18.07
N PHE A 60 0.69 1.45 18.74
CA PHE A 60 0.16 2.70 18.20
C PHE A 60 1.05 3.32 17.12
N GLU A 61 2.36 3.06 17.12
CA GLU A 61 3.29 3.64 16.14
C GLU A 61 2.95 3.23 14.69
N PRO A 62 2.77 1.93 14.36
CA PRO A 62 2.26 1.52 13.04
C PRO A 62 0.92 2.15 12.68
N ILE A 63 -0.01 2.24 13.64
CA ILE A 63 -1.35 2.80 13.40
C ILE A 63 -1.26 4.28 13.01
N PHE A 64 -0.51 5.07 13.76
CA PHE A 64 -0.31 6.49 13.45
C PHE A 64 0.41 6.69 12.13
N PHE A 65 1.38 5.83 11.82
CA PHE A 65 2.05 5.84 10.53
C PHE A 65 1.06 5.62 9.38
N ILE A 66 0.25 4.55 9.45
CA ILE A 66 -0.73 4.19 8.42
C ILE A 66 -1.71 5.34 8.21
N ILE A 67 -2.25 5.92 9.28
CA ILE A 67 -3.16 7.07 9.22
C ILE A 67 -2.48 8.25 8.50
N GLY A 68 -1.28 8.63 8.94
CA GLY A 68 -0.55 9.77 8.36
C GLY A 68 -0.30 9.59 6.86
N MET A 69 0.20 8.42 6.46
CA MET A 69 0.49 8.12 5.06
C MET A 69 -0.78 8.06 4.20
N GLN A 70 -1.88 7.46 4.68
CA GLN A 70 -3.13 7.45 3.92
C GLN A 70 -3.67 8.87 3.69
N ILE A 71 -3.56 9.77 4.68
CA ILE A 71 -3.95 11.18 4.53
C ILE A 71 -3.09 11.88 3.48
N ILE A 72 -1.77 11.73 3.54
CA ILE A 72 -0.84 12.31 2.57
C ILE A 72 -1.18 11.82 1.16
N VAL A 73 -1.37 10.50 1.00
CA VAL A 73 -1.71 9.86 -0.28
C VAL A 73 -3.05 10.35 -0.81
N ALA A 74 -4.08 10.48 0.03
CA ALA A 74 -5.38 11.01 -0.35
C ALA A 74 -5.28 12.46 -0.87
N ILE A 75 -4.48 13.31 -0.24
CA ILE A 75 -4.24 14.68 -0.73
C ILE A 75 -3.52 14.64 -2.08
N MET A 76 -2.52 13.78 -2.24
CA MET A 76 -1.76 13.65 -3.49
C MET A 76 -2.64 13.16 -4.66
N GLU A 77 -3.54 12.21 -4.39
CA GLU A 77 -4.48 11.67 -5.36
C GLU A 77 -5.48 12.74 -5.82
N GLU A 78 -6.03 13.55 -4.90
CA GLU A 78 -6.91 14.67 -5.26
C GLU A 78 -6.22 15.72 -6.15
N ASN A 79 -4.92 15.93 -5.95
CA ASN A 79 -4.11 16.79 -6.81
C ASN A 79 -3.65 16.08 -8.10
N LYS A 80 -4.12 14.84 -8.33
CA LYS A 80 -3.89 14.03 -9.54
C LYS A 80 -2.41 13.74 -9.82
N ILE A 81 -1.56 13.73 -8.79
CA ILE A 81 -0.11 13.56 -8.96
C ILE A 81 0.23 12.16 -9.48
N PHE A 82 -0.39 11.11 -8.94
CA PHE A 82 -0.15 9.74 -9.41
C PHE A 82 -0.71 9.50 -10.82
N LYS A 83 -1.87 10.09 -11.13
CA LYS A 83 -2.40 10.08 -12.50
C LYS A 83 -1.44 10.76 -13.47
N TRP A 84 -0.82 11.87 -13.06
CA TRP A 84 0.18 12.57 -13.86
C TRP A 84 1.39 11.70 -14.17
N ILE A 85 1.88 10.92 -13.21
CA ILE A 85 2.98 9.97 -13.44
C ILE A 85 2.64 9.02 -14.59
N VAL A 86 1.46 8.39 -14.56
CA VAL A 86 1.02 7.46 -15.62
C VAL A 86 0.94 8.15 -16.98
N LEU A 87 0.29 9.31 -17.06
CA LEU A 87 0.18 10.06 -18.33
C LEU A 87 1.55 10.48 -18.86
N LYS A 88 2.46 10.88 -17.97
CA LYS A 88 3.82 11.28 -18.32
C LYS A 88 4.61 10.09 -18.87
N THR A 89 4.46 8.91 -18.28
CA THR A 89 5.05 7.67 -18.78
C THR A 89 4.57 7.30 -20.19
N ILE A 90 3.27 7.46 -20.48
CA ILE A 90 2.71 7.26 -21.82
C ILE A 90 3.40 8.19 -22.84
N HIS A 91 3.59 9.46 -22.46
CA HIS A 91 4.22 10.45 -23.33
C HIS A 91 5.72 10.22 -23.53
N TRP A 92 6.45 9.89 -22.46
CA TRP A 92 7.88 9.57 -22.53
C TRP A 92 8.17 8.36 -23.40
N THR A 93 7.27 7.38 -23.39
CA THR A 93 7.41 6.16 -24.20
C THR A 93 6.91 6.35 -25.63
N LYS A 94 6.39 7.55 -25.97
CA LYS A 94 5.76 7.87 -27.27
C LYS A 94 4.69 6.86 -27.68
N ALA A 95 3.99 6.29 -26.69
CA ALA A 95 3.01 5.22 -26.88
C ALA A 95 3.54 3.97 -27.61
N ASP A 96 4.87 3.74 -27.59
CA ASP A 96 5.43 2.47 -28.06
C ASP A 96 5.03 1.36 -27.08
N HIS A 97 4.36 0.33 -27.57
CA HIS A 97 3.76 -0.72 -26.74
C HIS A 97 4.77 -1.37 -25.77
N ARG A 98 5.95 -1.76 -26.27
CA ARG A 98 6.96 -2.44 -25.45
C ARG A 98 7.63 -1.48 -24.48
N LYS A 99 8.06 -0.30 -24.93
CA LYS A 99 8.64 0.70 -24.02
C LYS A 99 7.63 1.13 -22.95
N PHE A 100 6.37 1.32 -23.34
CA PHE A 100 5.30 1.64 -22.41
C PHE A 100 5.17 0.60 -21.32
N PHE A 101 5.19 -0.69 -21.66
CA PHE A 101 5.13 -1.78 -20.68
C PHE A 101 6.27 -1.72 -19.65
N PHE A 102 7.53 -1.69 -20.12
CA PHE A 102 8.68 -1.69 -19.22
C PHE A 102 8.68 -0.45 -18.31
N VAL A 103 8.45 0.73 -18.88
CA VAL A 103 8.50 1.98 -18.11
C VAL A 103 7.29 2.07 -17.17
N ILE A 104 6.08 1.68 -17.57
CA ILE A 104 4.92 1.80 -16.68
C ILE A 104 5.00 0.82 -15.50
N CYS A 105 5.47 -0.41 -15.72
CA CYS A 105 5.64 -1.37 -14.64
C CYS A 105 6.78 -0.98 -13.70
N PHE A 106 7.89 -0.45 -14.24
CA PHE A 106 8.95 0.12 -13.41
C PHE A 106 8.46 1.30 -12.57
N MET A 107 7.73 2.24 -13.19
CA MET A 107 7.15 3.38 -12.47
C MET A 107 6.12 2.94 -11.44
N ALA A 108 5.30 1.92 -11.72
CA ALA A 108 4.36 1.36 -10.76
C ALA A 108 5.08 0.74 -9.56
N SER A 109 6.16 -0.02 -9.79
CA SER A 109 7.01 -0.59 -8.74
C SER A 109 7.60 0.50 -7.85
N MET A 110 8.20 1.54 -8.44
CA MET A 110 8.77 2.67 -7.68
C MET A 110 7.70 3.47 -6.94
N THR A 111 6.52 3.64 -7.54
CA THR A 111 5.40 4.35 -6.90
C THR A 111 4.86 3.53 -5.72
N SER A 112 4.77 2.19 -5.87
CA SER A 112 4.35 1.27 -4.82
C SER A 112 5.40 1.08 -3.73
N ALA A 113 6.67 1.34 -4.00
CA ALA A 113 7.70 1.39 -2.97
C ALA A 113 7.51 2.59 -2.03
N ILE A 114 6.70 3.58 -2.39
CA ILE A 114 6.52 4.82 -1.61
C ILE A 114 5.10 4.91 -1.02
N ILE A 115 4.14 4.29 -1.71
CA ILE A 115 2.70 4.39 -1.45
C ILE A 115 2.14 2.99 -1.30
N SER A 116 0.93 2.85 -0.75
CA SER A 116 0.17 1.60 -0.79
C SER A 116 0.03 1.03 -2.21
N ASP A 117 0.44 -0.23 -2.33
CA ASP A 117 0.19 -1.14 -3.44
C ASP A 117 -1.26 -1.11 -3.95
N ILE A 118 -2.24 -1.11 -3.02
CA ILE A 118 -3.67 -1.00 -3.32
C ILE A 118 -3.95 0.30 -4.09
N THR A 119 -3.46 1.43 -3.59
CA THR A 119 -3.66 2.75 -4.23
C THR A 119 -3.03 2.80 -5.62
N VAL A 120 -1.80 2.27 -5.77
CA VAL A 120 -1.13 2.25 -7.08
C VAL A 120 -1.94 1.41 -8.07
N GLY A 121 -2.41 0.24 -7.66
CA GLY A 121 -3.29 -0.62 -8.47
C GLY A 121 -4.56 0.11 -8.92
N LEU A 122 -5.29 0.73 -7.97
CA LEU A 122 -6.53 1.45 -8.25
C LEU A 122 -6.36 2.60 -9.25
N ILE A 123 -5.20 3.28 -9.25
CA ILE A 123 -4.94 4.40 -10.14
C ILE A 123 -4.36 3.93 -11.49
N PHE A 124 -3.36 3.06 -11.48
CA PHE A 124 -2.61 2.69 -12.68
C PHE A 124 -3.42 1.75 -13.58
N VAL A 125 -4.07 0.74 -13.01
CA VAL A 125 -4.82 -0.28 -13.77
C VAL A 125 -5.87 0.33 -14.71
N PRO A 126 -6.81 1.20 -14.27
CA PRO A 126 -7.82 1.74 -15.18
C PRO A 126 -7.22 2.64 -16.27
N LEU A 127 -6.14 3.36 -15.97
CA LEU A 127 -5.45 4.21 -16.94
C LEU A 127 -4.72 3.38 -17.99
N VAL A 128 -4.08 2.30 -17.59
CA VAL A 128 -3.41 1.37 -18.50
C VAL A 128 -4.42 0.61 -19.34
N ILE A 129 -5.54 0.15 -18.77
CA ILE A 129 -6.64 -0.45 -19.54
C ILE A 129 -7.15 0.54 -20.60
N ARG A 130 -7.34 1.81 -20.23
CA ARG A 130 -7.78 2.86 -21.17
C ARG A 130 -6.74 3.08 -22.28
N ALA A 131 -5.45 3.13 -21.94
CA ALA A 131 -4.38 3.27 -22.92
C ALA A 131 -4.35 2.09 -23.90
N CYS A 132 -4.45 0.86 -23.39
CA CYS A 132 -4.51 -0.35 -24.22
C CYS A 132 -5.73 -0.38 -25.13
N LYS A 133 -6.89 0.07 -24.65
CA LYS A 133 -8.12 0.18 -25.48
C LYS A 133 -7.94 1.17 -26.64
N ILE A 134 -7.32 2.32 -26.40
CA ILE A 134 -7.06 3.32 -27.45
C ILE A 134 -6.03 2.79 -28.46
N LEU A 135 -4.99 2.10 -27.98
CA LEU A 135 -3.96 1.47 -28.82
C LEU A 135 -4.45 0.20 -29.54
N LYS A 136 -5.64 -0.31 -29.22
CA LYS A 136 -6.20 -1.57 -29.73
C LYS A 136 -5.28 -2.78 -29.52
N ILE A 137 -4.65 -2.84 -28.34
CA ILE A 137 -3.77 -3.93 -27.90
C ILE A 137 -4.41 -4.68 -26.74
N ASN A 138 -4.03 -5.94 -26.54
CA ASN A 138 -4.54 -6.73 -25.43
C ASN A 138 -3.90 -6.25 -24.10
N PRO A 139 -4.69 -5.78 -23.10
CA PRO A 139 -4.17 -5.25 -21.84
C PRO A 139 -3.56 -6.32 -20.92
N ALA A 140 -3.80 -7.61 -21.15
CA ALA A 140 -3.42 -8.68 -20.23
C ALA A 140 -1.94 -8.65 -19.79
N PRO A 141 -0.93 -8.50 -20.68
CA PRO A 141 0.46 -8.48 -20.25
C PRO A 141 0.76 -7.31 -19.31
N TYR A 142 0.16 -6.14 -19.56
CA TYR A 142 0.33 -4.97 -18.69
C TYR A 142 -0.30 -5.18 -17.33
N LEU A 143 -1.48 -5.82 -17.27
CA LEU A 143 -2.13 -6.10 -16.00
C LEU A 143 -1.31 -7.09 -15.17
N PHE A 144 -0.83 -8.17 -15.77
CA PHE A 144 0.10 -9.08 -15.09
C PHE A 144 1.37 -8.35 -14.65
N GLY A 145 1.98 -7.56 -15.53
CA GLY A 145 3.17 -6.77 -15.22
C GLY A 145 2.95 -5.84 -14.04
N LEU A 146 1.89 -5.02 -14.07
CA LEU A 146 1.52 -4.14 -12.96
C LEU A 146 1.30 -4.93 -11.67
N SER A 147 0.47 -5.98 -11.70
CA SER A 147 0.18 -6.79 -10.50
C SER A 147 1.44 -7.34 -9.86
N PHE A 148 2.35 -7.94 -10.63
CA PHE A 148 3.59 -8.47 -10.05
C PHE A 148 4.55 -7.36 -9.63
N THR A 149 4.76 -6.34 -10.46
CA THR A 149 5.75 -5.29 -10.18
C THR A 149 5.37 -4.35 -9.04
N ILE A 150 4.08 -4.13 -8.79
CA ILE A 150 3.57 -3.39 -7.62
C ILE A 150 3.92 -4.16 -6.34
N ASN A 151 3.60 -5.45 -6.27
CA ASN A 151 3.93 -6.31 -5.12
C ASN A 151 5.44 -6.48 -4.91
N ILE A 152 6.22 -6.63 -6.00
CA ILE A 152 7.68 -6.67 -5.92
C ILE A 152 8.21 -5.32 -5.41
N GLY A 153 7.63 -4.22 -5.88
CA GLY A 153 8.00 -2.86 -5.50
C GLY A 153 7.72 -2.54 -4.03
N SER A 154 6.61 -3.03 -3.47
CA SER A 154 6.27 -2.77 -2.07
C SER A 154 7.35 -3.30 -1.12
N ILE A 155 8.00 -4.42 -1.44
CA ILE A 155 9.07 -5.00 -0.60
C ILE A 155 10.28 -4.05 -0.41
N PHE A 156 10.49 -3.04 -1.27
CA PHE A 156 11.62 -2.12 -1.14
C PHE A 156 11.62 -1.29 0.14
N THR A 157 10.45 -1.00 0.71
CA THR A 157 10.35 -0.09 1.84
C THR A 157 9.39 -0.60 2.90
N PRO A 158 9.60 -0.19 4.16
CA PRO A 158 8.67 -0.52 5.24
C PRO A 158 7.29 0.14 5.05
N PHE A 159 7.20 1.24 4.31
CA PHE A 159 6.04 2.15 4.31
C PHE A 159 4.98 1.85 3.24
N SER A 160 5.34 0.98 2.30
CA SER A 160 4.54 0.64 1.12
C SER A 160 3.31 -0.20 1.42
N SER A 161 3.29 -0.92 2.54
CA SER A 161 2.20 -1.81 2.90
C SER A 161 2.14 -1.94 4.42
N ALA A 162 0.96 -2.25 4.93
CA ALA A 162 0.79 -2.31 6.37
C ALA A 162 1.46 -3.56 6.99
N GLU A 163 1.62 -4.63 6.22
CA GLU A 163 2.40 -5.81 6.59
C GLU A 163 3.87 -5.46 6.81
N ASN A 164 4.45 -4.66 5.89
CA ASN A 164 5.86 -4.27 5.99
C ASN A 164 6.12 -3.37 7.21
N ILE A 165 5.17 -2.51 7.57
CA ILE A 165 5.27 -1.67 8.76
C ILE A 165 5.27 -2.53 10.02
N LEU A 166 4.40 -3.54 10.10
CA LEU A 166 4.36 -4.45 11.24
C LEU A 166 5.69 -5.19 11.42
N ILE A 167 6.23 -5.74 10.33
CA ILE A 167 7.52 -6.46 10.36
C ILE A 167 8.64 -5.49 10.75
N ALA A 168 8.62 -4.27 10.21
CA ALA A 168 9.60 -3.26 10.55
C ALA A 168 9.57 -2.90 12.03
N ASN A 169 8.38 -2.74 12.61
CA ASN A 169 8.24 -2.39 14.03
C ASN A 169 8.64 -3.57 14.94
N ALA A 170 8.15 -4.78 14.66
CA ALA A 170 8.42 -5.96 15.46
C ALA A 170 9.91 -6.32 15.55
N PHE A 171 10.68 -6.04 14.49
CA PHE A 171 12.12 -6.34 14.42
C PHE A 171 13.01 -5.08 14.47
N SER A 172 12.44 -3.91 14.76
CA SER A 172 13.14 -2.61 14.75
C SER A 172 13.97 -2.37 13.49
N LEU A 173 13.41 -2.70 12.32
CA LEU A 173 14.07 -2.58 11.03
C LEU A 173 13.84 -1.19 10.44
N ASN A 174 14.93 -0.48 10.18
CA ASN A 174 14.89 0.85 9.58
C ASN A 174 14.81 0.78 8.05
N PHE A 175 14.46 1.89 7.41
CA PHE A 175 14.43 2.03 5.94
C PHE A 175 15.71 1.53 5.25
N THR A 176 16.88 1.88 5.80
CA THR A 176 18.18 1.46 5.26
C THR A 176 18.33 -0.05 5.22
N TYR A 177 17.79 -0.77 6.22
CA TYR A 177 17.82 -2.22 6.25
C TYR A 177 16.99 -2.83 5.13
N PHE A 178 15.79 -2.29 4.87
CA PHE A 178 14.95 -2.76 3.78
C PHE A 178 15.65 -2.61 2.43
N ILE A 179 16.23 -1.43 2.16
CA ILE A 179 16.95 -1.21 0.91
C ILE A 179 18.18 -2.12 0.82
N SER A 180 19.04 -2.18 1.85
CA SER A 180 20.27 -2.97 1.75
C SER A 180 20.01 -4.47 1.63
N SER A 181 19.03 -4.99 2.35
CA SER A 181 18.74 -6.43 2.43
C SER A 181 17.87 -6.90 1.27
N PHE A 182 16.79 -6.18 0.96
CA PHE A 182 15.82 -6.64 -0.03
C PHE A 182 16.16 -6.19 -1.46
N SER A 183 16.94 -5.13 -1.68
CA SER A 183 17.26 -4.67 -3.05
C SER A 183 17.95 -5.75 -3.90
N LEU A 184 18.78 -6.60 -3.28
CA LEU A 184 19.47 -7.70 -3.94
C LEU A 184 18.51 -8.77 -4.47
N ILE A 185 17.32 -8.90 -3.89
CA ILE A 185 16.28 -9.84 -4.32
C ILE A 185 15.29 -9.13 -5.24
N VAL A 186 14.86 -7.93 -4.86
CA VAL A 186 13.79 -7.19 -5.54
C VAL A 186 14.23 -6.75 -6.94
N ILE A 187 15.45 -6.24 -7.12
CA ILE A 187 15.92 -5.75 -8.44
C ILE A 187 15.99 -6.91 -9.46
N PRO A 188 16.67 -8.04 -9.17
CA PRO A 188 16.69 -9.16 -10.11
C PRO A 188 15.31 -9.75 -10.37
N THR A 189 14.46 -9.86 -9.34
CA THR A 189 13.09 -10.40 -9.48
C THR A 189 12.22 -9.49 -10.35
N LEU A 190 12.32 -8.17 -10.18
CA LEU A 190 11.62 -7.19 -11.00
C LEU A 190 12.05 -7.31 -12.47
N ILE A 191 13.36 -7.32 -12.72
CA ILE A 191 13.93 -7.46 -14.07
C ILE A 191 13.48 -8.78 -14.70
N TYR A 192 13.66 -9.90 -13.99
CA TYR A 192 13.28 -11.23 -14.46
C TYR A 192 11.79 -11.29 -14.83
N THR A 193 10.93 -10.77 -13.96
CA THR A 193 9.47 -10.75 -14.18
C THR A 193 9.10 -9.95 -15.43
N LEU A 194 9.68 -8.76 -15.60
CA LEU A 194 9.43 -7.92 -16.79
C LEU A 194 9.86 -8.63 -18.07
N PHE A 195 11.05 -9.22 -18.10
CA PHE A 195 11.54 -9.94 -19.26
C PHE A 195 10.77 -11.23 -19.55
N LEU A 196 10.32 -11.94 -18.51
CA LEU A 196 9.51 -13.15 -18.65
C LEU A 196 8.16 -12.82 -19.30
N ILE A 197 7.46 -11.79 -18.82
CA ILE A 197 6.18 -11.35 -19.40
C ILE A 197 6.37 -10.81 -20.82
N ASP A 198 7.45 -10.07 -21.06
CA ASP A 198 7.79 -9.58 -22.38
C ASP A 198 8.02 -10.74 -23.37
N PHE A 199 8.80 -11.74 -22.99
CA PHE A 199 9.12 -12.91 -23.81
C PHE A 199 7.90 -13.82 -24.05
N THR A 200 7.10 -14.07 -23.02
CA THR A 200 5.99 -15.03 -23.08
C THR A 200 4.72 -14.46 -23.70
N MET A 201 4.45 -13.17 -23.52
CA MET A 201 3.19 -12.53 -23.91
C MET A 201 3.38 -11.29 -24.78
N LEU A 202 4.16 -10.29 -24.34
CA LEU A 202 4.16 -8.95 -24.95
C LEU A 202 4.78 -8.95 -26.36
N ARG A 203 5.90 -9.62 -26.57
CA ARG A 203 6.58 -9.71 -27.88
C ARG A 203 5.73 -10.38 -28.95
N LYS A 204 4.75 -11.18 -28.55
CA LYS A 204 3.81 -11.86 -29.45
C LYS A 204 2.67 -10.95 -29.90
N GLN A 205 2.51 -9.76 -29.29
CA GLN A 205 1.51 -8.79 -29.72
C GLN A 205 2.01 -7.95 -30.89
N GLU A 206 1.11 -7.69 -31.83
CA GLU A 206 1.40 -6.78 -32.94
C GLU A 206 1.55 -5.33 -32.43
N PRO A 207 2.53 -4.57 -32.93
CA PRO A 207 2.71 -3.19 -32.54
C PRO A 207 1.51 -2.34 -33.02
N PRO A 208 1.03 -1.39 -32.20
CA PRO A 208 -0.09 -0.54 -32.58
C PRO A 208 0.29 0.40 -33.74
N PRO A 209 -0.60 0.64 -34.71
CA PRO A 209 -0.39 1.63 -35.76
C PRO A 209 -0.12 3.04 -35.22
N GLU A 210 0.70 3.81 -35.93
CA GLU A 210 1.08 5.19 -35.54
C GLU A 210 -0.12 6.14 -35.38
N SER A 211 -1.23 5.90 -36.08
CA SER A 211 -2.46 6.68 -35.91
C SER A 211 -3.03 6.55 -34.49
N TYR A 212 -3.08 5.35 -33.93
CA TYR A 212 -3.57 5.13 -32.56
C TYR A 212 -2.63 5.70 -31.51
N LYS A 213 -1.31 5.69 -31.76
CA LYS A 213 -0.33 6.32 -30.88
C LYS A 213 -0.56 7.82 -30.76
N LYS A 214 -0.78 8.51 -31.89
CA LYS A 214 -1.12 9.94 -31.90
C LYS A 214 -2.43 10.22 -31.15
N ILE A 215 -3.48 9.45 -31.44
CA ILE A 215 -4.77 9.56 -30.74
C ILE A 215 -4.60 9.39 -29.22
N LEU A 216 -3.80 8.42 -28.78
CA LEU A 216 -3.53 8.23 -27.34
C LEU A 216 -2.87 9.45 -26.73
N LEU A 217 -1.81 9.96 -27.35
CA LEU A 217 -1.06 11.11 -26.84
C LEU A 217 -1.94 12.36 -26.75
N ASP A 218 -2.81 12.58 -27.73
CA ASP A 218 -3.75 13.71 -27.74
C ASP A 218 -4.83 13.56 -26.65
N ILE A 219 -5.39 12.36 -26.44
CA ILE A 219 -6.46 12.11 -25.45
C ILE A 219 -5.92 12.10 -24.01
N MET A 220 -4.69 11.60 -23.80
CA MET A 220 -4.13 11.32 -22.48
C MET A 220 -3.01 12.30 -22.10
N ASP A 221 -3.21 13.60 -22.34
CA ASP A 221 -2.23 14.66 -22.07
C ASP A 221 -2.03 14.95 -20.55
N PRO A 222 -0.80 14.85 -20.01
CA PRO A 222 -0.44 15.19 -18.64
C PRO A 222 -0.72 16.65 -18.25
N ASN A 223 -0.72 17.59 -19.20
CA ASN A 223 -0.86 19.01 -18.89
C ASN A 223 -2.31 19.37 -18.54
N ILE A 224 -3.28 18.67 -19.11
CA ILE A 224 -4.72 18.94 -18.92
C ILE A 224 -5.16 18.63 -17.48
N ILE A 225 -4.55 17.63 -16.84
CA ILE A 225 -4.94 17.22 -15.49
C ILE A 225 -4.41 18.17 -14.40
N ILE A 226 -3.38 18.99 -14.70
CA ILE A 226 -2.82 19.94 -13.75
C ILE A 226 -3.69 21.21 -13.77
N VAL A 227 -4.63 21.29 -12.83
CA VAL A 227 -5.51 22.47 -12.70
C VAL A 227 -4.75 23.68 -12.17
N ASN A 228 -3.91 23.49 -11.15
CA ASN A 228 -3.11 24.56 -10.55
C ASN A 228 -1.64 24.12 -10.43
N LYS A 229 -0.79 24.65 -11.32
CA LYS A 229 0.64 24.31 -11.38
C LYS A 229 1.38 24.60 -10.08
N LYS A 230 1.06 25.71 -9.40
CA LYS A 230 1.70 26.08 -8.13
C LYS A 230 1.35 25.07 -7.04
N LYS A 231 0.07 24.73 -6.90
CA LYS A 231 -0.40 23.75 -5.89
C LYS A 231 0.13 22.35 -6.18
N PHE A 232 0.15 21.94 -7.44
CA PHE A 232 0.73 20.66 -7.87
C PHE A 232 2.22 20.57 -7.54
N ALA A 233 3.01 21.58 -7.92
CA ALA A 233 4.45 21.62 -7.66
C ALA A 233 4.72 21.64 -6.15
N PHE A 234 4.00 22.48 -5.41
CA PHE A 234 4.12 22.56 -3.96
C PHE A 234 3.86 21.21 -3.28
N ASN A 235 2.73 20.55 -3.59
CA ASN A 235 2.40 19.25 -2.99
C ASN A 235 3.39 18.15 -3.41
N SER A 236 3.90 18.19 -4.64
CA SER A 236 4.91 17.23 -5.12
C SER A 236 6.25 17.40 -4.40
N ILE A 237 6.70 18.64 -4.22
CA ILE A 237 7.94 18.96 -3.49
C ILE A 237 7.78 18.61 -2.01
N TYR A 238 6.64 18.96 -1.42
CA TYR A 238 6.34 18.66 -0.04
C TYR A 238 6.35 17.15 0.22
N PHE A 239 5.68 16.38 -0.64
CA PHE A 239 5.69 14.92 -0.57
C PHE A 239 7.10 14.33 -0.69
N MET A 240 7.91 14.81 -1.63
CA MET A 240 9.31 14.39 -1.74
C MET A 240 10.10 14.71 -0.46
N GLY A 241 9.83 15.86 0.16
CA GLY A 241 10.40 16.23 1.46
C GLY A 241 10.02 15.26 2.58
N ILE A 242 8.77 14.80 2.63
CA ILE A 242 8.33 13.76 3.59
C ILE A 242 9.09 12.47 3.35
N ILE A 243 9.21 12.02 2.08
CA ILE A 243 9.93 10.78 1.77
C ILE A 243 11.39 10.88 2.19
N ILE A 244 12.05 12.01 1.94
CA ILE A 244 13.43 12.23 2.41
C ILE A 244 13.50 12.22 3.95
N ALA A 245 12.55 12.86 4.62
CA ALA A 245 12.47 12.87 6.07
C ALA A 245 12.28 11.46 6.65
N LEU A 246 11.46 10.61 6.01
CA LEU A 246 11.26 9.20 6.40
C LEU A 246 12.53 8.34 6.29
N ILE A 247 13.50 8.75 5.47
CA ILE A 247 14.79 8.06 5.32
C ILE A 247 15.75 8.48 6.44
N ILE A 248 15.68 9.74 6.87
CA ILE A 248 16.64 10.34 7.81
C ILE A 248 16.19 10.15 9.26
N ILE A 249 14.89 10.28 9.53
CA ILE A 249 14.32 10.25 10.88
C ILE A 249 13.87 8.80 11.19
N PRO A 250 14.41 8.16 12.24
CA PRO A 250 14.03 6.79 12.62
C PRO A 250 12.54 6.64 12.96
N GLU A 251 11.95 7.64 13.61
CA GLU A 251 10.58 7.67 14.11
C GLU A 251 9.59 7.99 12.98
N ALA A 252 9.44 7.04 12.07
CA ALA A 252 8.65 7.20 10.85
C ALA A 252 7.21 7.67 11.11
N TYR A 253 6.59 7.21 12.20
CA TYR A 253 5.22 7.60 12.56
C TYR A 253 5.09 9.10 12.83
N LEU A 254 6.10 9.73 13.44
CA LEU A 254 6.11 11.18 13.68
C LEU A 254 6.18 11.95 12.36
N VAL A 255 7.06 11.51 11.46
CA VAL A 255 7.19 12.13 10.14
C VAL A 255 5.88 12.05 9.36
N ALA A 256 5.23 10.88 9.37
CA ALA A 256 3.96 10.66 8.70
C ALA A 256 2.85 11.55 9.29
N VAL A 257 2.70 11.61 10.62
CA VAL A 257 1.64 12.39 11.27
C VAL A 257 1.88 13.89 11.12
N VAL A 258 3.09 14.38 11.41
CA VAL A 258 3.43 15.80 11.26
C VAL A 258 3.30 16.22 9.80
N GLY A 259 3.79 15.40 8.87
CA GLY A 259 3.63 15.60 7.43
C GLY A 259 2.16 15.67 7.01
N ALA A 260 1.32 14.76 7.50
CA ALA A 260 -0.10 14.75 7.20
C ALA A 260 -0.82 16.01 7.73
N VAL A 261 -0.60 16.38 9.00
CA VAL A 261 -1.23 17.54 9.63
C VAL A 261 -0.83 18.83 8.91
N THR A 262 0.47 19.03 8.70
CA THR A 262 0.97 20.24 8.02
C THR A 262 0.51 20.28 6.56
N MET A 263 0.50 19.16 5.83
CA MET A 263 -0.03 19.09 4.47
C MET A 263 -1.53 19.42 4.40
N CYS A 264 -2.32 19.00 5.40
CA CYS A 264 -3.74 19.38 5.53
C CYS A 264 -3.90 20.89 5.71
N LEU A 265 -3.14 21.48 6.65
CA LEU A 265 -3.16 22.93 6.94
C LEU A 265 -2.78 23.74 5.70
N LEU A 266 -1.72 23.34 5.00
CA LEU A 266 -1.23 23.99 3.78
C LEU A 266 -2.24 23.92 2.63
N ASN A 267 -2.97 22.81 2.52
CA ASN A 267 -4.03 22.65 1.52
C ASN A 267 -5.37 23.28 1.95
N ARG A 268 -5.44 23.87 3.15
CA ARG A 268 -6.65 24.43 3.79
C ARG A 268 -7.81 23.47 3.80
N LYS A 269 -7.51 22.18 4.00
CA LYS A 269 -8.52 21.13 4.05
C LYS A 269 -8.86 20.82 5.49
N GLN A 270 -10.13 20.53 5.73
CA GLN A 270 -10.53 19.99 7.02
C GLN A 270 -9.96 18.58 7.14
N PHE A 271 -9.19 18.35 8.20
CA PHE A 271 -8.60 17.05 8.47
C PHE A 271 -9.66 15.94 8.49
N ASN A 272 -10.84 16.23 9.04
CA ASN A 272 -11.99 15.31 9.11
C ASN A 272 -12.46 14.85 7.73
N GLU A 273 -12.49 15.73 6.72
CA GLU A 273 -12.93 15.36 5.36
C GLU A 273 -11.96 14.39 4.69
N ILE A 274 -10.66 14.52 4.96
CA ILE A 274 -9.65 13.61 4.42
C ILE A 274 -9.59 12.32 5.23
N LEU A 275 -9.82 12.38 6.54
CA LEU A 275 -9.92 11.20 7.40
C LEU A 275 -11.06 10.27 6.96
N LEU A 276 -12.16 10.82 6.41
CA LEU A 276 -13.22 10.00 5.82
C LEU A 276 -12.79 9.25 4.53
N LYS A 277 -11.67 9.64 3.92
CA LYS A 277 -11.07 8.97 2.75
C LYS A 277 -10.01 7.94 3.14
N THR A 278 -9.59 7.90 4.40
CA THR A 278 -8.65 6.89 4.87
C THR A 278 -9.39 5.56 5.04
N ASP A 279 -8.67 4.47 4.84
CA ASP A 279 -9.21 3.13 5.00
C ASP A 279 -9.28 2.76 6.49
N LEU A 280 -10.36 3.19 7.13
CA LEU A 280 -10.65 2.85 8.52
C LEU A 280 -10.72 1.34 8.74
N LYS A 281 -11.06 0.56 7.70
CA LYS A 281 -11.15 -0.90 7.79
C LYS A 281 -9.79 -1.50 8.12
N VAL A 282 -8.74 -0.99 7.48
CA VAL A 282 -7.35 -1.40 7.70
C VAL A 282 -6.92 -1.07 9.12
N ILE A 283 -7.23 0.14 9.61
CA ILE A 283 -6.88 0.56 10.98
C ILE A 283 -7.57 -0.31 12.03
N THR A 284 -8.88 -0.53 11.87
CA THR A 284 -9.66 -1.38 12.79
C THR A 284 -9.19 -2.83 12.78
N PHE A 285 -8.80 -3.33 11.60
CA PHE A 285 -8.22 -4.66 11.47
C PHE A 285 -6.92 -4.83 12.24
N PHE A 286 -5.98 -3.86 12.14
CA PHE A 286 -4.73 -3.92 12.90
C PHE A 286 -4.95 -3.85 14.40
N ILE A 287 -5.84 -2.97 14.87
CA ILE A 287 -6.19 -2.90 16.30
C ILE A 287 -6.71 -4.27 16.79
N GLY A 288 -7.63 -4.90 16.05
CA GLY A 288 -8.17 -6.20 16.44
C GLY A 288 -7.14 -7.32 16.38
N ILE A 289 -6.22 -7.31 15.41
CA ILE A 289 -5.11 -8.27 15.35
C ILE A 289 -4.15 -8.08 16.53
N PHE A 290 -3.75 -6.85 16.86
CA PHE A 290 -2.87 -6.59 18.01
C PHE A 290 -3.46 -7.10 19.32
N ILE A 291 -4.74 -6.85 19.54
CA ILE A 291 -5.46 -7.36 20.70
C ILE A 291 -5.45 -8.89 20.70
N LEU A 292 -5.76 -9.52 19.56
CA LEU A 292 -5.79 -10.97 19.45
C LEU A 292 -4.40 -11.59 19.70
N MET A 293 -3.34 -11.01 19.13
CA MET A 293 -1.97 -11.44 19.40
C MET A 293 -1.61 -11.28 20.87
N GLY A 294 -2.02 -10.18 21.52
CA GLY A 294 -1.84 -9.98 22.96
C GLY A 294 -2.49 -11.09 23.79
N THR A 295 -3.73 -11.48 23.46
CA THR A 295 -4.41 -12.61 24.14
C THR A 295 -3.68 -13.94 23.93
N MET A 296 -3.05 -14.13 22.76
CA MET A 296 -2.23 -15.30 22.45
C MET A 296 -0.89 -15.28 23.18
N GLN A 297 -0.36 -14.11 23.52
CA GLN A 297 0.83 -13.99 24.36
C GLN A 297 0.51 -14.26 25.83
N ILE A 298 -0.59 -13.69 26.35
CA ILE A 298 -1.07 -13.92 27.72
C ILE A 298 -1.28 -15.42 27.99
N ASN A 299 -1.88 -16.13 27.03
CA ASN A 299 -2.18 -17.54 27.19
C ASN A 299 -1.01 -18.49 26.85
N GLY A 300 0.16 -17.95 26.51
CA GLY A 300 1.37 -18.72 26.22
C GLY A 300 1.42 -19.38 24.84
N THR A 301 0.52 -19.03 23.91
CA THR A 301 0.60 -19.50 22.50
C THR A 301 1.85 -18.96 21.81
N PHE A 302 2.19 -17.69 22.06
CA PHE A 302 3.44 -17.09 21.61
C PHE A 302 4.34 -16.82 22.81
N ILE A 303 5.52 -17.44 22.80
CA ILE A 303 6.62 -17.10 23.71
C ILE A 303 7.51 -16.15 22.91
N ILE A 304 7.32 -14.85 23.09
CA ILE A 304 8.19 -13.80 22.52
C ILE A 304 9.16 -13.38 23.61
#